data_AF-A0A7J8HT81-F1
#
_entry.id   AF-A0A7J8HT81-F1
#
_cell.length_a   1.000
_cell.length_b   1.000
_cell.length_c   1.000
_cell.angle_alpha   90.00
_cell.angle_beta   90.00
_cell.angle_gamma   90.00
#
_symmetry.space_group_name_H-M   'P 1'
#
loop_
_entity.id
_entity.type
_entity.pdbx_description
1 polymer ?
#
loop_
_entity_poly.entity_id
_entity_poly.type
_entity_poly.pdbx_seq_one_letter_code
_entity_poly.pdbx_strand_id
1 'polypeptide(L)'
;MRRRLLYIYYQILSLLTGAQLSHIFQQKQNYDLRRLLSGSERITDNLLQLMARDPSFLMGAARCLPLAAAVRDAVSASLQQARARSLVFSILLARNQLVALVRRKDQFLHPIDLHLLFNLISSSSSFREGEAWTPVCLPKFNAAGFFHAHISYLEPDTDLCLLLVSTDREDFFAVSDCRRRFQERLRKRGAHAALREALRTPFYSVAQVGIPDLRHFLYKSKSSGLFTSPEIEAPYTSEEEQERLLGLYQYLHSRAHNASRPLKTIYYTGPNENLLAWVTGAFELYMCYSPLGTKASAVSAIHKLMRWIRKEEDRLFILTPLTY
;
A
#
# COMPACT_ATOMS: atom_id res chain seq x y z
N MET A 1 5.24 17.54 -8.15
CA MET A 1 5.40 17.01 -9.53
C MET A 1 6.46 15.92 -9.67
N ARG A 2 7.72 16.10 -9.23
CA ARG A 2 8.82 15.10 -9.41
C ARG A 2 8.45 13.65 -9.03
N ARG A 3 7.80 13.45 -7.88
CA ARG A 3 7.37 12.10 -7.45
C ARG A 3 6.35 11.47 -8.40
N ARG A 4 5.41 12.26 -8.94
CA ARG A 4 4.38 11.75 -9.88
C ARG A 4 5.01 11.23 -11.17
N LEU A 5 5.94 11.99 -11.73
CA LEU A 5 6.69 11.57 -12.91
C LEU A 5 7.51 10.30 -12.66
N LEU A 6 8.10 10.16 -11.47
CA LEU A 6 8.83 8.93 -11.11
C LEU A 6 7.90 7.71 -11.05
N TYR A 7 6.68 7.82 -10.52
CA TYR A 7 5.73 6.72 -10.51
C TYR A 7 5.32 6.30 -11.92
N ILE A 8 5.06 7.25 -12.82
CA ILE A 8 4.75 6.95 -14.22
C ILE A 8 5.94 6.25 -14.89
N TYR A 9 7.16 6.74 -14.66
CA TYR A 9 8.38 6.07 -15.15
C TYR A 9 8.49 4.64 -14.64
N TYR A 10 8.27 4.41 -13.34
CA TYR A 10 8.29 3.06 -12.78
C TYR A 10 7.13 2.18 -13.29
N GLN A 11 5.96 2.75 -13.58
CA GLN A 11 4.86 2.04 -14.22
C GLN A 11 5.26 1.56 -15.62
N ILE A 12 5.92 2.40 -16.42
CA ILE A 12 6.44 2.00 -17.74
C ILE A 12 7.48 0.88 -17.59
N LEU A 13 8.41 1.02 -16.63
CA LEU A 13 9.39 -0.03 -16.35
C LEU A 13 8.75 -1.34 -15.88
N SER A 14 7.64 -1.29 -15.14
CA SER A 14 6.95 -2.50 -14.67
C SER A 14 6.35 -3.33 -15.82
N LEU A 15 6.03 -2.68 -16.93
CA LEU A 15 5.46 -3.29 -18.14
C LEU A 15 6.54 -3.76 -19.13
N LEU A 16 7.62 -2.97 -19.30
CA LEU A 16 8.62 -3.21 -20.35
C LEU A 16 10.00 -3.61 -19.83
N THR A 17 10.31 -3.52 -18.54
CA THR A 17 11.68 -3.59 -17.95
C THR A 17 12.65 -2.51 -18.46
N GLY A 18 13.67 -2.22 -17.65
CA GLY A 18 14.75 -1.32 -18.04
C GLY A 18 15.68 -1.92 -19.10
N ALA A 19 15.82 -3.24 -19.13
CA ALA A 19 16.69 -3.93 -20.08
C ALA A 19 16.14 -3.83 -21.51
N GLN A 20 14.85 -4.13 -21.72
CA GLN A 20 14.24 -3.99 -23.05
C GLN A 20 14.22 -2.52 -23.49
N LEU A 21 13.89 -1.60 -22.57
CA LEU A 21 13.86 -0.17 -22.87
C LEU A 21 15.25 0.33 -23.32
N SER A 22 16.31 -0.06 -22.62
CA SER A 22 17.69 0.28 -23.00
C SER A 22 18.07 -0.31 -24.36
N HIS A 23 17.75 -1.58 -24.61
CA HIS A 23 18.02 -2.25 -25.87
C HIS A 23 17.29 -1.58 -27.05
N ILE A 24 16.03 -1.20 -26.88
CA ILE A 24 15.23 -0.50 -27.91
C ILE A 24 15.86 0.83 -28.27
N PHE A 25 16.22 1.66 -27.29
CA PHE A 25 16.79 2.99 -27.56
C PHE A 25 18.23 2.93 -28.08
N GLN A 26 19.00 1.89 -27.74
CA GLN A 26 20.31 1.64 -28.34
C GLN A 26 20.18 1.30 -29.84
N GLN A 27 19.18 0.52 -30.23
CA GLN A 27 18.95 0.15 -31.64
C GLN A 27 18.23 1.25 -32.44
N LYS A 28 17.28 1.95 -31.81
CA LYS A 28 16.43 2.97 -32.44
C LYS A 28 16.19 4.13 -31.47
N GLN A 29 17.03 5.15 -31.54
CA GLN A 29 16.94 6.33 -30.67
C GLN A 29 15.61 7.09 -30.80
N ASN A 30 14.99 7.09 -32.00
CA ASN A 30 13.73 7.78 -32.28
C ASN A 30 12.48 6.87 -32.20
N TYR A 31 12.56 5.76 -31.45
CA TYR A 31 11.44 4.84 -31.33
C TYR A 31 10.28 5.43 -30.50
N ASP A 32 9.05 5.35 -31.03
CA ASP A 32 7.85 5.80 -30.32
C ASP A 32 7.33 4.73 -29.35
N LEU A 33 7.58 4.95 -28.04
CA LEU A 33 7.15 4.05 -26.96
C LEU A 33 5.64 3.87 -26.87
N ARG A 34 4.82 4.79 -27.39
CA ARG A 34 3.35 4.66 -27.36
C ARG A 34 2.88 3.38 -28.02
N ARG A 35 3.63 2.88 -29.02
CA ARG A 35 3.33 1.64 -29.72
C ARG A 35 3.44 0.41 -28.82
N LEU A 36 4.37 0.42 -27.86
CA LEU A 36 4.58 -0.68 -26.91
C LEU A 36 3.68 -0.58 -25.68
N LEU A 37 3.26 0.64 -25.34
CA LEU A 37 2.35 0.91 -24.23
C LEU A 37 0.88 0.86 -24.64
N SER A 38 0.58 0.70 -25.93
CA SER A 38 -0.77 0.52 -26.44
C SER A 38 -1.46 -0.64 -25.71
N GLY A 39 -2.65 -0.40 -25.16
CA GLY A 39 -3.40 -1.36 -24.34
C GLY A 39 -3.09 -1.32 -22.84
N SER A 40 -2.06 -0.60 -22.39
CA SER A 40 -1.74 -0.39 -20.96
C SER A 40 -2.23 0.94 -20.39
N GLU A 41 -2.98 1.71 -21.19
CA GLU A 41 -3.50 3.04 -20.85
C GLU A 41 -4.33 3.01 -19.56
N ARG A 42 -5.24 2.04 -19.43
CA ARG A 42 -6.08 1.84 -18.23
C ARG A 42 -5.26 1.68 -16.95
N ILE A 43 -4.12 0.99 -17.03
CA ILE A 43 -3.22 0.79 -15.87
C ILE A 43 -2.60 2.13 -15.46
N THR A 44 -2.20 2.93 -16.44
CA THR A 44 -1.58 4.25 -16.20
C THR A 44 -2.61 5.27 -15.69
N ASP A 45 -3.81 5.28 -16.28
CA ASP A 45 -4.89 6.18 -15.88
C ASP A 45 -5.36 5.88 -14.45
N ASN A 46 -5.53 4.59 -14.12
CA ASN A 46 -5.87 4.18 -12.77
C ASN A 46 -4.78 4.57 -11.76
N LEU A 47 -3.50 4.45 -12.12
CA LEU A 47 -2.39 4.92 -11.27
C LEU A 47 -2.51 6.42 -10.98
N LEU A 48 -2.81 7.23 -11.99
CA LEU A 48 -2.96 8.68 -11.84
C LEU A 48 -4.14 9.04 -10.93
N GLN A 49 -5.28 8.35 -11.08
CA GLN A 49 -6.44 8.51 -10.21
C GLN A 49 -6.11 8.11 -8.76
N LEU A 50 -5.47 6.96 -8.56
CA LEU A 50 -5.03 6.51 -7.24
C LEU A 50 -4.04 7.49 -6.61
N MET A 51 -3.09 8.03 -7.38
CA MET A 51 -2.15 9.04 -6.89
C MET A 51 -2.79 10.38 -6.52
N ALA A 52 -3.97 10.67 -7.05
CA ALA A 52 -4.74 11.87 -6.74
C ALA A 52 -5.60 11.68 -5.49
N ARG A 53 -6.03 10.46 -5.15
CA ARG A 53 -7.01 10.18 -4.08
C ARG A 53 -6.43 9.40 -2.88
N ASP A 54 -5.45 8.52 -3.09
CA ASP A 54 -4.90 7.67 -2.04
C ASP A 54 -3.66 8.30 -1.37
N PRO A 55 -3.67 8.51 -0.03
CA PRO A 55 -2.51 8.99 0.69
C PRO A 55 -1.29 8.06 0.64
N SER A 56 -1.42 6.78 0.26
CA SER A 56 -0.30 5.83 0.16
C SER A 56 0.86 6.35 -0.70
N PHE A 57 0.55 7.02 -1.82
CA PHE A 57 1.52 7.63 -2.72
C PHE A 57 2.19 8.88 -2.12
N LEU A 58 1.43 9.67 -1.36
CA LEU A 58 1.95 10.82 -0.61
C LEU A 58 2.89 10.38 0.51
N MET A 59 2.52 9.33 1.24
CA MET A 59 3.34 8.78 2.32
C MET A 59 4.52 7.97 1.78
N GLY A 60 4.42 7.44 0.55
CA GLY A 60 5.41 6.50 0.01
C GLY A 60 5.46 5.21 0.82
N ALA A 61 4.30 4.75 1.26
CA ALA A 61 4.12 3.62 2.16
C ALA A 61 2.81 2.90 1.82
N ALA A 62 2.75 1.59 2.00
CA ALA A 62 1.53 0.82 1.78
C ALA A 62 0.62 0.87 3.01
N ARG A 63 -0.71 0.85 2.79
CA ARG A 63 -1.68 0.75 3.89
C ARG A 63 -1.81 -0.71 4.30
N CYS A 64 -1.93 -0.96 5.59
CA CYS A 64 -2.20 -2.29 6.11
C CYS A 64 -3.67 -2.42 6.55
N LEU A 65 -4.29 -3.58 6.33
CA LEU A 65 -5.62 -3.88 6.86
C LEU A 65 -5.51 -4.03 8.39
N PRO A 66 -6.28 -3.26 9.19
CA PRO A 66 -6.36 -3.43 10.63
C PRO A 66 -6.89 -4.83 10.97
N LEU A 67 -6.05 -5.67 11.59
CA LEU A 67 -6.36 -7.07 11.83
C LEU A 67 -5.75 -7.54 13.13
N ALA A 68 -6.47 -8.33 13.93
CA ALA A 68 -5.93 -8.88 15.17
C ALA A 68 -4.65 -9.70 14.90
N ALA A 69 -3.64 -9.53 15.76
CA ALA A 69 -2.33 -10.16 15.62
C ALA A 69 -2.41 -11.68 15.37
N ALA A 70 -3.20 -12.39 16.18
CA ALA A 70 -3.40 -13.83 16.05
C ALA A 70 -3.94 -14.26 14.68
N VAL A 71 -4.84 -13.46 14.08
CA VAL A 71 -5.37 -13.76 12.74
C VAL A 71 -4.30 -13.50 11.68
N ARG A 72 -3.58 -12.37 11.78
CA ARG A 72 -2.47 -12.02 10.89
C ARG A 72 -1.36 -13.08 10.93
N ASP A 73 -1.03 -13.59 12.11
CA ASP A 73 -0.05 -14.66 12.32
C ASP A 73 -0.51 -15.97 11.70
N ALA A 74 -1.78 -16.35 11.88
CA ALA A 74 -2.34 -17.55 11.28
C ALA A 74 -2.33 -17.49 9.74
N VAL A 75 -2.64 -16.31 9.16
CA VAL A 75 -2.56 -16.06 7.72
C VAL A 75 -1.12 -16.14 7.24
N SER A 76 -0.20 -15.45 7.91
CA SER A 76 1.22 -15.39 7.53
C SER A 76 1.88 -16.76 7.61
N ALA A 77 1.61 -17.53 8.67
CA ALA A 77 2.09 -18.91 8.81
C ALA A 77 1.51 -19.84 7.73
N SER A 78 0.25 -19.62 7.31
CA SER A 78 -0.35 -20.38 6.22
C SER A 78 0.32 -20.07 4.88
N LEU A 79 0.64 -18.81 4.60
CA LEU A 79 1.41 -18.41 3.42
C LEU A 79 2.83 -18.99 3.44
N GLN A 80 3.53 -18.90 4.58
CA GLN A 80 4.91 -19.40 4.73
C GLN A 80 5.02 -20.91 4.45
N GLN A 81 4.02 -21.68 4.88
CA GLN A 81 3.99 -23.13 4.66
C GLN A 81 3.58 -23.52 3.23
N ALA A 82 2.79 -22.68 2.56
CA ALA A 82 2.38 -22.86 1.18
C ALA A 82 3.45 -22.32 0.20
N ARG A 83 4.68 -22.85 0.30
CA ARG A 83 5.82 -22.40 -0.50
C ARG A 83 6.14 -23.30 -1.69
N ALA A 84 6.68 -22.69 -2.75
CA ALA A 84 7.40 -23.34 -3.84
C ALA A 84 8.83 -22.78 -3.91
N ARG A 85 9.74 -23.54 -4.52
CA ARG A 85 11.18 -23.20 -4.58
C ARG A 85 11.49 -21.97 -5.42
N SER A 86 10.55 -21.52 -6.25
CA SER A 86 10.66 -20.35 -7.13
C SER A 86 10.07 -19.07 -6.51
N LEU A 87 9.26 -19.18 -5.45
CA LEU A 87 8.54 -18.05 -4.86
C LEU A 87 9.47 -17.09 -4.15
N VAL A 88 9.35 -15.81 -4.48
CA VAL A 88 10.10 -14.67 -3.96
C VAL A 88 9.25 -13.92 -2.93
N PHE A 89 8.01 -13.63 -3.30
CA PHE A 89 7.03 -12.93 -2.47
C PHE A 89 5.68 -13.64 -2.50
N SER A 90 5.00 -13.68 -1.36
CA SER A 90 3.61 -14.07 -1.25
C SER A 90 2.87 -13.01 -0.47
N ILE A 91 1.90 -12.40 -1.15
CA ILE A 91 1.25 -11.18 -0.72
C ILE A 91 -0.25 -11.45 -0.73
N LEU A 92 -0.88 -11.26 0.43
CA LEU A 92 -2.33 -11.23 0.53
C LEU A 92 -2.77 -9.79 0.67
N LEU A 93 -3.68 -9.35 -0.18
CA LEU A 93 -4.20 -7.99 -0.20
C LEU A 93 -5.73 -7.98 -0.27
N ALA A 94 -6.30 -6.88 0.20
CA ALA A 94 -7.73 -6.61 0.13
C ALA A 94 -7.97 -5.11 -0.09
N ARG A 95 -8.75 -4.72 -1.10
CA ARG A 95 -9.10 -3.31 -1.40
C ARG A 95 -7.92 -2.32 -1.28
N ASN A 96 -6.80 -2.60 -1.96
CA ASN A 96 -5.57 -1.78 -1.91
C ASN A 96 -4.87 -1.72 -0.53
N GLN A 97 -5.22 -2.62 0.40
CA GLN A 97 -4.60 -2.77 1.70
C GLN A 97 -3.85 -4.10 1.79
N LEU A 98 -2.66 -4.07 2.40
CA LEU A 98 -1.85 -5.23 2.67
C LEU A 98 -2.38 -5.99 3.89
N VAL A 99 -2.70 -7.28 3.72
CA VAL A 99 -3.14 -8.15 4.81
C VAL A 99 -1.96 -8.90 5.41
N ALA A 100 -1.15 -9.54 4.56
CA ALA A 100 0.04 -10.27 4.97
C ALA A 100 1.08 -10.29 3.84
N LEU A 101 2.35 -10.35 4.22
CA LEU A 101 3.49 -10.44 3.31
C LEU A 101 4.47 -11.49 3.84
N VAL A 102 4.76 -12.48 3.02
CA VAL A 102 5.85 -13.44 3.21
C VAL A 102 6.85 -13.25 2.08
N ARG A 103 8.14 -13.33 2.40
CA ARG A 103 9.21 -13.06 1.43
C ARG A 103 10.37 -14.02 1.62
N ARG A 104 11.25 -14.15 0.64
CA ARG A 104 12.54 -14.81 0.89
C ARG A 104 13.39 -13.99 1.84
N LYS A 105 14.27 -14.69 2.57
CA LYS A 105 15.26 -14.06 3.44
C LYS A 105 16.06 -13.01 2.66
N ASP A 106 16.30 -11.87 3.29
CA ASP A 106 17.07 -10.73 2.77
C ASP A 106 16.50 -10.06 1.50
N GLN A 107 15.28 -10.41 1.09
CA GLN A 107 14.59 -9.77 -0.04
C GLN A 107 13.54 -8.79 0.47
N PHE A 108 13.66 -7.53 0.07
CA PHE A 108 12.79 -6.44 0.51
C PHE A 108 12.00 -5.89 -0.67
N LEU A 109 10.68 -5.82 -0.52
CA LEU A 109 9.82 -5.21 -1.53
C LEU A 109 9.61 -3.74 -1.19
N HIS A 110 9.96 -2.85 -2.12
CA HIS A 110 9.84 -1.42 -1.91
C HIS A 110 8.36 -0.97 -2.04
N PRO A 111 7.89 0.05 -1.27
CA PRO A 111 6.50 0.51 -1.35
C PRO A 111 6.02 0.91 -2.75
N ILE A 112 6.91 1.49 -3.57
CA ILE A 112 6.62 1.79 -4.99
C ILE A 112 6.23 0.51 -5.74
N ASP A 113 6.99 -0.57 -5.60
CA ASP A 113 6.69 -1.83 -6.31
C ASP A 113 5.37 -2.43 -5.80
N LEU A 114 5.07 -2.32 -4.50
CA LEU A 114 3.76 -2.69 -3.95
C LEU A 114 2.62 -1.88 -4.58
N HIS A 115 2.77 -0.57 -4.72
CA HIS A 115 1.75 0.27 -5.35
C HIS A 115 1.53 -0.09 -6.83
N LEU A 116 2.59 -0.42 -7.56
CA LEU A 116 2.48 -0.85 -8.97
C LEU A 116 1.76 -2.20 -9.08
N LEU A 117 2.06 -3.15 -8.17
CA LEU A 117 1.36 -4.43 -8.10
C LEU A 117 -0.12 -4.25 -7.74
N PHE A 118 -0.44 -3.39 -6.77
CA PHE A 118 -1.83 -3.13 -6.43
C PHE A 118 -2.58 -2.43 -7.56
N ASN A 119 -1.93 -1.47 -8.22
CA ASN A 119 -2.46 -0.80 -9.39
C ASN A 119 -2.78 -1.81 -10.51
N LEU A 120 -1.84 -2.72 -10.82
CA LEU A 120 -2.05 -3.80 -11.79
C LEU A 120 -3.31 -4.61 -11.46
N ILE A 121 -3.45 -5.07 -10.21
CA ILE A 121 -4.59 -5.88 -9.77
C ILE A 121 -5.91 -5.08 -9.84
N SER A 122 -5.91 -3.83 -9.40
CA SER A 122 -7.11 -2.99 -9.39
C SER A 122 -7.56 -2.53 -10.78
N SER A 123 -6.62 -2.43 -11.74
CA SER A 123 -6.88 -1.97 -13.10
C SER A 123 -7.52 -3.02 -14.02
N SER A 124 -7.56 -4.30 -13.61
CA SER A 124 -7.97 -5.42 -14.46
C SER A 124 -9.02 -6.29 -13.76
N SER A 125 -10.27 -6.21 -14.22
CA SER A 125 -11.37 -7.04 -13.72
C SER A 125 -11.22 -8.52 -14.09
N SER A 126 -10.49 -8.83 -15.16
CA SER A 126 -10.26 -10.21 -15.63
C SER A 126 -9.59 -11.11 -14.59
N PHE A 127 -8.82 -10.53 -13.66
CA PHE A 127 -8.20 -11.30 -12.57
C PHE A 127 -9.21 -11.88 -11.58
N ARG A 128 -10.46 -11.40 -11.57
CA ARG A 128 -11.53 -12.01 -10.75
C ARG A 128 -12.00 -13.34 -11.34
N GLU A 129 -11.79 -13.56 -12.62
CA GLU A 129 -12.22 -14.76 -13.36
C GLU A 129 -11.06 -15.78 -13.43
N GLY A 130 -10.73 -16.37 -12.28
CA GLY A 130 -9.78 -17.49 -12.19
C GLY A 130 -8.37 -17.12 -11.73
N GLU A 131 -7.38 -17.80 -12.29
CA GLU A 131 -5.95 -17.62 -11.99
C GLU A 131 -5.25 -16.97 -13.18
N ALA A 132 -4.57 -15.85 -12.95
CA ALA A 132 -3.76 -15.20 -13.97
C ALA A 132 -2.28 -15.43 -13.71
N TRP A 133 -1.54 -15.64 -14.80
CA TRP A 133 -0.09 -15.78 -14.80
C TRP A 133 0.49 -14.74 -15.75
N THR A 134 1.06 -13.68 -15.18
CA THR A 134 1.48 -12.51 -15.96
C THR A 134 2.91 -12.12 -15.62
N PRO A 135 3.75 -11.78 -16.62
CA PRO A 135 5.07 -11.24 -16.36
C PRO A 135 4.96 -9.86 -15.71
N VAL A 136 5.72 -9.63 -14.65
CA VAL A 136 5.78 -8.34 -13.95
C VAL A 136 7.24 -7.96 -13.70
N CYS A 137 7.59 -6.71 -13.98
CA CYS A 137 8.85 -6.15 -13.51
C CYS A 137 8.61 -5.37 -12.21
N LEU A 138 9.54 -5.48 -11.27
CA LEU A 138 9.53 -4.77 -9.99
C LEU A 138 10.68 -3.75 -10.00
N PRO A 139 10.46 -2.51 -10.46
CA PRO A 139 11.54 -1.58 -10.80
C PRO A 139 12.49 -1.24 -9.64
N LYS A 140 12.00 -1.21 -8.40
CA LYS A 140 12.85 -0.92 -7.23
C LYS A 140 13.54 -2.15 -6.66
N PHE A 141 13.01 -3.35 -6.93
CA PHE A 141 13.62 -4.62 -6.54
C PHE A 141 14.64 -5.10 -7.58
N ASN A 142 14.24 -5.22 -8.85
CA ASN A 142 15.11 -5.55 -9.98
C ASN A 142 14.52 -4.97 -11.29
N ALA A 143 15.04 -3.82 -11.71
CA ALA A 143 14.58 -3.14 -12.93
C ALA A 143 14.93 -3.87 -14.24
N ALA A 144 15.86 -4.82 -14.22
CA ALA A 144 16.37 -5.48 -15.42
C ALA A 144 15.66 -6.80 -15.74
N GLY A 145 14.95 -7.39 -14.78
CA GLY A 145 14.34 -8.72 -14.91
C GLY A 145 12.81 -8.70 -14.82
N PHE A 146 12.20 -9.70 -15.46
CA PHE A 146 10.82 -10.07 -15.21
C PHE A 146 10.74 -11.15 -14.14
N PHE A 147 9.71 -11.04 -13.32
CA PHE A 147 9.17 -12.11 -12.49
C PHE A 147 7.85 -12.55 -13.11
N HIS A 148 7.32 -13.68 -12.64
CA HIS A 148 5.95 -14.06 -12.97
C HIS A 148 5.07 -13.96 -11.75
N ALA A 149 4.00 -13.17 -11.88
CA ALA A 149 2.98 -13.00 -10.86
C ALA A 149 1.81 -13.94 -11.13
N HIS A 150 1.54 -14.81 -10.17
CA HIS A 150 0.27 -15.50 -10.05
C HIS A 150 -0.70 -14.61 -9.27
N ILE A 151 -1.81 -14.26 -9.89
CA ILE A 151 -2.84 -13.40 -9.32
C ILE A 151 -4.13 -14.21 -9.29
N SER A 152 -4.73 -14.35 -8.11
CA SER A 152 -6.02 -15.03 -7.98
C SER A 152 -6.81 -14.49 -6.81
N TYR A 153 -8.12 -14.33 -6.99
CA TYR A 153 -9.03 -14.06 -5.88
C TYR A 153 -9.36 -15.38 -5.18
N LEU A 154 -9.40 -15.37 -3.85
CA LEU A 154 -9.66 -16.58 -3.07
C LEU A 154 -11.11 -17.04 -3.21
N GLU A 155 -12.04 -16.09 -3.27
CA GLU A 155 -13.48 -16.33 -3.44
C GLU A 155 -14.12 -15.20 -4.27
N PRO A 156 -15.12 -15.50 -5.11
CA PRO A 156 -15.77 -14.51 -5.99
C PRO A 156 -16.36 -13.31 -5.25
N ASP A 157 -16.95 -13.56 -4.06
CA ASP A 157 -17.67 -12.56 -3.28
C ASP A 157 -16.77 -11.77 -2.31
N THR A 158 -15.46 -12.04 -2.33
CA THR A 158 -14.49 -11.39 -1.43
C THR A 158 -13.46 -10.60 -2.21
N ASP A 159 -13.01 -9.49 -1.64
CA ASP A 159 -11.90 -8.71 -2.21
C ASP A 159 -10.52 -9.26 -1.83
N LEU A 160 -10.42 -10.52 -1.37
CA LEU A 160 -9.16 -11.15 -1.00
C LEU A 160 -8.45 -11.64 -2.25
N CYS A 161 -7.38 -10.94 -2.62
CA CYS A 161 -6.51 -11.31 -3.72
C CYS A 161 -5.19 -11.86 -3.19
N LEU A 162 -4.83 -13.05 -3.64
CA LEU A 162 -3.54 -13.67 -3.41
C LEU A 162 -2.64 -13.39 -4.62
N LEU A 163 -1.49 -12.78 -4.33
CA LEU A 163 -0.43 -12.51 -5.28
C LEU A 163 0.82 -13.31 -4.90
N LEU A 164 1.26 -14.21 -5.76
CA LEU A 164 2.48 -14.99 -5.58
C LEU A 164 3.47 -14.63 -6.69
N VAL A 165 4.67 -14.18 -6.33
CA VAL A 165 5.70 -13.74 -7.28
C VAL A 165 6.79 -14.79 -7.37
N SER A 166 7.02 -15.33 -8.56
CA SER A 166 8.00 -16.36 -8.89
C SER A 166 9.15 -15.82 -9.72
N THR A 167 10.36 -16.36 -9.54
CA THR A 167 11.48 -16.14 -10.46
C THR A 167 11.43 -17.00 -11.72
N ASP A 168 10.60 -18.04 -11.73
CA ASP A 168 10.51 -19.02 -12.82
C ASP A 168 9.18 -18.84 -13.57
N ARG A 169 9.28 -18.76 -14.89
CA ARG A 169 8.16 -18.55 -15.83
C ARG A 169 7.32 -19.79 -16.07
N GLU A 170 7.90 -20.98 -15.91
CA GLU A 170 7.21 -22.25 -16.17
C GLU A 170 6.56 -22.83 -14.91
N ASP A 171 6.72 -22.19 -13.75
CA ASP A 171 6.31 -22.74 -12.45
C ASP A 171 4.84 -22.47 -12.10
N PHE A 172 4.00 -22.21 -13.10
CA PHE A 172 2.57 -21.90 -12.92
C PHE A 172 1.87 -22.96 -12.06
N PHE A 173 2.05 -24.24 -12.38
CA PHE A 173 1.36 -25.34 -11.69
C PHE A 173 1.80 -25.49 -10.23
N ALA A 174 3.09 -25.31 -9.92
CA ALA A 174 3.55 -25.39 -8.53
C ALA A 174 3.04 -24.21 -7.70
N VAL A 175 2.97 -23.02 -8.30
CA VAL A 175 2.43 -21.82 -7.67
C VAL A 175 0.90 -21.91 -7.49
N SER A 176 0.19 -22.47 -8.47
CA SER A 176 -1.25 -22.80 -8.35
C SER A 176 -1.51 -23.81 -7.23
N ASP A 177 -0.67 -24.84 -7.09
CA ASP A 177 -0.75 -25.76 -5.95
C ASP A 177 -0.47 -25.05 -4.60
N CYS A 178 0.43 -24.07 -4.57
CA CYS A 178 0.63 -23.22 -3.38
C CYS A 178 -0.65 -22.45 -3.01
N ARG A 179 -1.33 -21.84 -3.99
CA ARG A 179 -2.64 -21.18 -3.78
C ARG A 179 -3.64 -22.13 -3.13
N ARG A 180 -3.80 -23.33 -3.69
CA ARG A 180 -4.73 -24.36 -3.16
C ARG A 180 -4.37 -24.75 -1.72
N ARG A 181 -3.10 -25.09 -1.46
CA ARG A 181 -2.62 -25.44 -0.11
C ARG A 181 -2.80 -24.30 0.89
N PHE A 182 -2.60 -23.06 0.47
CA PHE A 182 -2.84 -21.88 1.30
C PHE A 182 -4.32 -21.76 1.67
N GLN A 183 -5.23 -21.86 0.69
CA GLN A 183 -6.67 -21.74 0.92
C GLN A 183 -7.21 -22.84 1.86
N GLU A 184 -6.75 -24.08 1.69
CA GLU A 184 -7.09 -25.20 2.58
C GLU A 184 -6.62 -24.95 4.03
N ARG A 185 -5.39 -24.47 4.21
CA ARG A 185 -4.83 -24.15 5.54
C ARG A 185 -5.56 -22.98 6.19
N LEU A 186 -5.88 -21.95 5.42
CA LEU A 186 -6.61 -20.77 5.89
C LEU A 186 -7.99 -21.14 6.43
N ARG A 187 -8.69 -22.06 5.75
CA ARG A 187 -9.97 -22.62 6.22
C ARG A 187 -9.79 -23.49 7.47
N LYS A 188 -8.84 -24.42 7.48
CA LYS A 188 -8.58 -25.30 8.64
C LYS A 188 -8.24 -24.55 9.92
N ARG A 189 -7.55 -23.42 9.82
CA ARG A 189 -7.18 -22.58 10.97
C ARG A 189 -8.28 -21.60 11.41
N GLY A 190 -9.43 -21.56 10.74
CA GLY A 190 -10.51 -20.61 11.04
C GLY A 190 -10.21 -19.14 10.69
N ALA A 191 -9.00 -18.85 10.21
CA ALA A 191 -8.56 -17.49 9.87
C ALA A 191 -9.34 -16.89 8.69
N HIS A 192 -9.90 -17.74 7.82
CA HIS A 192 -10.78 -17.31 6.72
C HIS A 192 -12.00 -16.52 7.23
N ALA A 193 -12.74 -17.08 8.18
CA ALA A 193 -13.95 -16.42 8.70
C ALA A 193 -13.63 -15.09 9.39
N ALA A 194 -12.53 -15.04 10.15
CA ALA A 194 -12.05 -13.82 10.79
C ALA A 194 -11.62 -12.76 9.77
N LEU A 195 -10.97 -13.15 8.66
CA LEU A 195 -10.64 -12.23 7.57
C LEU A 195 -11.92 -11.67 6.94
N ARG A 196 -12.89 -12.51 6.63
CA ARG A 196 -14.18 -12.07 6.08
C ARG A 196 -14.86 -11.03 6.96
N GLU A 197 -14.83 -11.22 8.27
CA GLU A 197 -15.39 -10.25 9.21
C GLU A 197 -14.60 -8.93 9.19
N ALA A 198 -13.26 -9.01 9.18
CA ALA A 198 -12.42 -7.82 9.08
C ALA A 198 -12.64 -7.02 7.79
N LEU A 199 -13.03 -7.67 6.69
CA LEU A 199 -13.35 -6.99 5.42
C LEU A 199 -14.70 -6.26 5.44
N ARG A 200 -15.58 -6.55 6.39
CA ARG A 200 -16.81 -5.76 6.60
C ARG A 200 -16.50 -4.42 7.22
N THR A 201 -15.49 -4.36 8.08
CA THR A 201 -15.01 -3.13 8.74
C THR A 201 -13.49 -2.95 8.50
N PRO A 202 -13.07 -2.63 7.26
CA PRO A 202 -11.65 -2.57 6.88
C PRO A 202 -10.92 -1.32 7.38
N PHE A 203 -11.63 -0.41 8.03
CA PHE A 203 -11.11 0.81 8.61
C PHE A 203 -11.55 0.95 10.07
N TYR A 204 -10.86 1.79 10.81
CA TYR A 204 -11.24 2.20 12.16
C TYR A 204 -11.67 3.67 12.15
N SER A 205 -12.61 4.02 13.02
CA SER A 205 -13.10 5.38 13.18
C SER A 205 -12.10 6.26 13.94
N VAL A 206 -12.07 7.56 13.63
CA VAL A 206 -11.26 8.52 14.41
C VAL A 206 -11.73 8.60 15.87
N ALA A 207 -13.02 8.32 16.13
CA ALA A 207 -13.59 8.32 17.47
C ALA A 207 -12.94 7.25 18.38
N GLN A 208 -12.47 6.13 17.82
CA GLN A 208 -11.80 5.06 18.57
C GLN A 208 -10.46 5.50 19.18
N VAL A 209 -9.87 6.58 18.68
CA VAL A 209 -8.62 7.15 19.21
C VAL A 209 -8.89 7.93 20.51
N GLY A 210 -10.11 8.42 20.72
CA GLY A 210 -10.49 9.16 21.94
C GLY A 210 -9.83 10.53 22.06
N ILE A 211 -9.54 11.18 20.93
CA ILE A 211 -8.99 12.54 20.89
C ILE A 211 -10.09 13.51 20.48
N PRO A 212 -10.47 14.47 21.34
CA PRO A 212 -11.47 15.47 20.99
C PRO A 212 -10.96 16.37 19.87
N ASP A 213 -11.88 16.86 19.03
CA ASP A 213 -11.63 17.75 17.89
C ASP A 213 -10.74 17.18 16.78
N LEU A 214 -10.22 15.96 16.91
CA LEU A 214 -9.47 15.28 15.86
C LEU A 214 -10.45 14.78 14.79
N ARG A 215 -10.28 15.28 13.56
CA ARG A 215 -11.11 14.86 12.42
C ARG A 215 -10.46 13.73 11.63
N HIS A 216 -9.15 13.81 11.40
CA HIS A 216 -8.41 12.79 10.66
C HIS A 216 -6.91 12.84 10.96
N PHE A 217 -6.18 11.76 10.68
CA PHE A 217 -4.72 11.75 10.71
C PHE A 217 -4.10 10.75 9.72
N LEU A 218 -2.84 10.97 9.38
CA LEU A 218 -1.98 10.04 8.65
C LEU A 218 -0.77 9.75 9.51
N TYR A 219 -0.50 8.48 9.80
CA TYR A 219 0.73 8.07 10.48
C TYR A 219 1.48 7.04 9.63
N LYS A 220 2.76 7.31 9.36
CA LYS A 220 3.67 6.39 8.67
C LYS A 220 4.79 5.96 9.60
N SER A 221 4.98 4.65 9.67
CA SER A 221 6.15 4.04 10.29
C SER A 221 7.26 3.91 9.23
N LYS A 222 8.39 4.58 9.44
CA LYS A 222 9.51 4.55 8.49
C LYS A 222 10.25 3.21 8.50
N SER A 223 10.25 2.50 9.63
CA SER A 223 10.88 1.18 9.76
C SER A 223 10.16 0.09 8.99
N SER A 224 8.82 0.08 9.03
CA SER A 224 7.99 -0.91 8.33
C SER A 224 7.69 -0.53 6.87
N GLY A 225 7.79 0.76 6.52
CA GLY A 225 7.35 1.25 5.20
C GLY A 225 5.83 1.20 5.03
N LEU A 226 5.09 1.14 6.15
CA LEU A 226 3.64 1.09 6.20
C LEU A 226 3.07 2.37 6.81
N PHE A 227 1.83 2.67 6.46
CA PHE A 227 1.08 3.75 7.08
C PHE A 227 -0.32 3.32 7.47
N THR A 228 -0.92 4.09 8.37
CA THR A 228 -2.28 3.91 8.85
C THR A 228 -3.02 5.25 8.86
N SER A 229 -4.33 5.18 8.67
CA SER A 229 -5.25 6.32 8.74
C SER A 229 -6.64 5.80 9.11
N PRO A 230 -7.44 6.57 9.86
CA PRO A 230 -8.83 6.22 10.09
C PRO A 230 -9.63 6.28 8.79
N GLU A 231 -10.87 5.81 8.84
CA GLU A 231 -11.85 6.08 7.79
C GLU A 231 -12.09 7.58 7.67
N ILE A 232 -12.44 8.02 6.46
CA ILE A 232 -12.82 9.41 6.23
C ILE A 232 -14.26 9.58 6.69
N GLU A 233 -14.45 10.40 7.72
CA GLU A 233 -15.74 10.69 8.34
C GLU A 233 -16.14 12.16 8.11
N ALA A 234 -17.36 12.53 8.54
CA ALA A 234 -17.81 13.92 8.50
C ALA A 234 -16.78 14.87 9.16
N PRO A 235 -16.49 16.03 8.56
CA PRO A 235 -17.20 16.67 7.45
C PRO A 235 -16.71 16.27 6.05
N TYR A 236 -15.87 15.26 5.87
CA TYR A 236 -15.24 14.94 4.56
C TYR A 236 -16.03 13.91 3.74
N THR A 237 -17.34 14.11 3.61
CA THR A 237 -18.24 13.13 2.97
C THR A 237 -18.25 13.25 1.45
N SER A 238 -17.99 14.43 0.90
CA SER A 238 -17.95 14.65 -0.56
C SER A 238 -16.55 14.41 -1.14
N GLU A 239 -16.47 14.06 -2.43
CA GLU A 239 -15.17 13.90 -3.11
C GLU A 239 -14.33 15.18 -3.05
N GLU A 240 -14.94 16.36 -3.21
CA GLU A 240 -14.26 17.65 -3.15
C GLU A 240 -13.61 17.90 -1.78
N GLU A 241 -14.30 17.54 -0.69
CA GLU A 241 -13.76 17.66 0.67
C GLU A 241 -12.63 16.68 0.93
N GLN A 242 -12.69 15.47 0.36
CA GLN A 242 -11.64 14.47 0.43
C GLN A 242 -10.39 14.92 -0.32
N GLU A 243 -10.55 15.44 -1.53
CA GLU A 243 -9.47 16.02 -2.33
C GLU A 243 -8.85 17.22 -1.62
N ARG A 244 -9.67 18.07 -1.01
CA ARG A 244 -9.22 19.20 -0.18
C ARG A 244 -8.40 18.72 1.02
N LEU A 245 -8.89 17.73 1.77
CA LEU A 245 -8.18 17.15 2.91
C LEU A 245 -6.81 16.58 2.49
N LEU A 246 -6.77 15.83 1.39
CA LEU A 246 -5.51 15.32 0.86
C LEU A 246 -4.59 16.45 0.38
N GLY A 247 -5.13 17.50 -0.23
CA GLY A 247 -4.40 18.72 -0.60
C GLY A 247 -3.74 19.40 0.60
N LEU A 248 -4.43 19.46 1.75
CA LEU A 248 -3.86 19.97 3.00
C LEU A 248 -2.70 19.09 3.49
N TYR A 249 -2.81 17.76 3.42
CA TYR A 249 -1.70 16.86 3.73
C TYR A 249 -0.52 17.01 2.76
N GLN A 250 -0.80 17.17 1.46
CA GLN A 250 0.22 17.44 0.45
C GLN A 250 0.97 18.75 0.73
N TYR A 251 0.24 19.79 1.17
CA TYR A 251 0.84 21.06 1.58
C TYR A 251 1.79 20.87 2.77
N LEU A 252 1.34 20.22 3.86
CA LEU A 252 2.18 19.96 5.02
C LEU A 252 3.41 19.11 4.67
N HIS A 253 3.21 18.04 3.91
CA HIS A 253 4.30 17.16 3.49
C HIS A 253 5.33 17.93 2.64
N SER A 254 4.89 18.84 1.75
CA SER A 254 5.79 19.66 0.93
C SER A 254 6.66 20.60 1.76
N ARG A 255 6.10 21.14 2.85
CA ARG A 255 6.81 22.01 3.80
C ARG A 255 7.77 21.21 4.69
N ALA A 256 7.36 20.04 5.15
CA ALA A 256 8.19 19.19 6.01
C ALA A 256 9.40 18.60 5.26
N HIS A 257 9.24 18.25 3.99
CA HIS A 257 10.27 17.63 3.15
C HIS A 257 10.95 18.60 2.18
N ASN A 258 10.83 19.91 2.41
CA ASN A 258 11.55 20.89 1.60
C ASN A 258 13.06 20.80 1.88
N ALA A 259 13.86 20.45 0.87
CA ALA A 259 15.30 20.24 0.99
C ALA A 259 16.05 21.47 1.53
N SER A 260 15.55 22.68 1.24
CA SER A 260 16.19 23.92 1.67
C SER A 260 15.98 24.21 3.17
N ARG A 261 14.83 23.83 3.72
CA ARG A 261 14.43 24.10 5.12
C ARG A 261 13.43 23.03 5.60
N PRO A 262 13.88 21.84 6.03
CA PRO A 262 12.99 20.81 6.50
C PRO A 262 12.41 21.19 7.88
N LEU A 263 11.11 21.44 7.94
CA LEU A 263 10.42 21.70 9.20
C LEU A 263 10.00 20.38 9.83
N LYS A 264 10.59 20.05 10.99
CA LYS A 264 10.27 18.83 11.74
C LYS A 264 8.89 18.88 12.40
N THR A 265 8.46 20.07 12.83
CA THR A 265 7.15 20.27 13.45
C THR A 265 6.51 21.50 12.83
N ILE A 266 5.28 21.36 12.35
CA ILE A 266 4.49 22.42 11.73
C ILE A 266 3.15 22.47 12.43
N TYR A 267 2.71 23.67 12.80
CA TYR A 267 1.34 23.94 13.20
C TYR A 267 0.80 25.03 12.28
N TYR A 268 -0.30 24.74 11.60
CA TYR A 268 -0.93 25.66 10.66
C TYR A 268 -2.40 25.83 11.05
N THR A 269 -2.79 27.06 11.33
CA THR A 269 -4.17 27.46 11.60
C THR A 269 -4.81 27.93 10.31
N GLY A 270 -5.80 27.20 9.84
CA GLY A 270 -6.61 27.56 8.68
C GLY A 270 -8.01 28.02 9.10
N PRO A 271 -8.83 28.49 8.13
CA PRO A 271 -10.21 28.94 8.40
C PRO A 271 -11.13 27.77 8.79
N ASN A 272 -10.93 26.60 8.17
CA ASN A 272 -11.81 25.45 8.31
C ASN A 272 -11.20 24.31 9.14
N GLU A 273 -9.87 24.27 9.25
CA GLU A 273 -9.13 23.23 9.95
C GLU A 273 -7.83 23.76 10.56
N ASN A 274 -7.44 23.17 11.68
CA ASN A 274 -6.10 23.30 12.21
C ASN A 274 -5.29 22.05 11.86
N LEU A 275 -4.09 22.25 11.37
CA LEU A 275 -3.22 21.21 10.87
C LEU A 275 -1.96 21.10 11.70
N LEU A 276 -1.52 19.88 11.92
CA LEU A 276 -0.26 19.59 12.59
C LEU A 276 0.53 18.56 11.80
N ALA A 277 1.82 18.81 11.60
CA ALA A 277 2.75 17.83 11.08
C ALA A 277 3.91 17.63 12.05
N TRP A 278 4.31 16.38 12.25
CA TRP A 278 5.48 16.00 13.04
C TRP A 278 6.26 14.90 12.33
N VAL A 279 7.46 15.23 11.86
CA VAL A 279 8.35 14.34 11.12
C VAL A 279 9.61 14.06 11.94
N THR A 280 9.87 12.79 12.20
CA THR A 280 11.04 12.31 12.95
C THR A 280 11.85 11.32 12.10
N GLY A 281 12.94 10.79 12.64
CA GLY A 281 13.70 9.70 11.99
C GLY A 281 12.92 8.37 11.93
N ALA A 282 12.01 8.14 12.88
CA ALA A 282 11.28 6.89 13.02
C ALA A 282 9.89 6.89 12.37
N PHE A 283 9.22 8.05 12.34
CA PHE A 283 7.84 8.15 11.82
C PHE A 283 7.53 9.52 11.19
N GLU A 284 6.42 9.58 10.48
CA GLU A 284 5.79 10.82 10.01
C GLU A 284 4.33 10.84 10.46
N LEU A 285 3.91 11.94 11.06
CA LEU A 285 2.55 12.14 11.55
C LEU A 285 1.98 13.43 10.97
N TYR A 286 0.79 13.35 10.41
CA TYR A 286 0.00 14.50 9.96
C TYR A 286 -1.38 14.41 10.58
N MET A 287 -1.88 15.49 11.17
CA MET A 287 -3.16 15.52 11.88
C MET A 287 -3.99 16.70 11.41
N CYS A 288 -5.30 16.49 11.36
CA CYS A 288 -6.28 17.47 10.97
C CYS A 288 -7.34 17.60 12.07
N TYR A 289 -7.52 18.82 12.57
CA TYR A 289 -8.40 19.15 13.68
C TYR A 289 -9.50 20.12 13.25
N SER A 290 -10.56 20.14 14.05
CA SER A 290 -11.55 21.22 14.08
C SER A 290 -10.87 22.59 14.25
N PRO A 291 -11.41 23.68 13.67
CA PRO A 291 -10.84 25.03 13.82
C PRO A 291 -10.87 25.52 15.27
N LEU A 292 -11.72 24.91 16.11
CA LEU A 292 -11.80 25.17 17.56
C LEU A 292 -10.60 24.59 18.34
N GLY A 293 -9.82 23.69 17.74
CA GLY A 293 -8.68 23.05 18.40
C GLY A 293 -7.55 24.05 18.67
N THR A 294 -7.08 24.12 19.91
CA THR A 294 -5.95 24.99 20.30
C THR A 294 -4.59 24.29 20.07
N LYS A 295 -3.51 25.07 19.93
CA LYS A 295 -2.15 24.52 19.83
C LYS A 295 -1.79 23.62 21.04
N ALA A 296 -2.22 23.98 22.24
CA ALA A 296 -2.02 23.18 23.45
C ALA A 296 -2.76 21.84 23.38
N SER A 297 -4.02 21.84 22.89
CA SER A 297 -4.79 20.61 22.68
C SER A 297 -4.13 19.70 21.65
N ALA A 298 -3.59 20.26 20.56
CA ALA A 298 -2.91 19.51 19.52
C ALA A 298 -1.63 18.82 20.03
N VAL A 299 -0.84 19.49 20.88
CA VAL A 299 0.35 18.88 21.50
C VAL A 299 -0.02 17.75 22.46
N SER A 300 -1.08 17.91 23.25
CA SER A 300 -1.60 16.85 24.13
C SER A 300 -2.13 15.65 23.32
N ALA A 301 -2.83 15.94 22.21
CA ALA A 301 -3.38 14.95 21.30
C ALA A 301 -2.29 14.09 20.63
N ILE A 302 -1.14 14.67 20.24
CA ILE A 302 -0.01 13.88 19.72
C ILE A 302 0.37 12.77 20.70
N HIS A 303 0.56 13.10 21.98
CA HIS A 303 0.99 12.12 22.98
C HIS A 303 -0.07 11.04 23.23
N LYS A 304 -1.35 11.39 23.14
CA LYS A 304 -2.46 10.41 23.20
C LYS A 304 -2.46 9.51 21.97
N LEU A 305 -2.34 10.08 20.77
CA LEU A 305 -2.33 9.33 19.52
C LEU A 305 -1.15 8.37 19.47
N MET A 306 0.06 8.82 19.83
CA MET A 306 1.23 7.96 19.84
C MET A 306 1.09 6.79 20.82
N ARG A 307 0.44 7.01 21.98
CA ARG A 307 0.14 5.92 22.93
C ARG A 307 -0.88 4.94 22.36
N TRP A 308 -1.93 5.43 21.69
CA TRP A 308 -2.92 4.59 21.05
C TRP A 308 -2.32 3.77 19.91
N ILE A 309 -1.53 4.39 19.03
CA ILE A 309 -0.85 3.70 17.91
C ILE A 309 0.08 2.61 18.43
N ARG A 310 0.84 2.87 19.51
CA ARG A 310 1.70 1.85 20.13
C ARG A 310 0.89 0.69 20.72
N LYS A 311 -0.28 0.97 21.30
CA LYS A 311 -1.17 -0.07 21.84
C LYS A 311 -1.75 -0.95 20.73
N GLU A 312 -2.10 -0.35 19.59
CA GLU A 312 -2.70 -1.04 18.44
C GLU A 312 -1.66 -1.42 17.38
N GLU A 313 -0.36 -1.40 17.70
CA GLU A 313 0.71 -1.50 16.72
C GLU A 313 0.67 -2.84 15.97
N ASP A 314 0.48 -3.95 16.68
CA ASP A 314 0.33 -5.30 16.09
C ASP A 314 -0.92 -5.44 15.21
N ARG A 315 -1.93 -4.62 15.50
CA ARG A 315 -3.18 -4.61 14.73
C ARG A 315 -3.02 -3.81 13.44
N LEU A 316 -2.33 -2.67 13.50
CA LEU A 316 -2.25 -1.68 12.42
C LEU A 316 -1.07 -1.92 11.46
N PHE A 317 -0.04 -2.64 11.88
CA PHE A 317 1.17 -2.84 11.07
C PHE A 317 1.59 -4.30 10.98
N ILE A 318 2.38 -4.62 9.95
CA ILE A 318 3.14 -5.86 9.86
C ILE A 318 4.55 -5.56 10.35
N LEU A 319 4.82 -5.85 11.63
CA LEU A 319 6.10 -5.51 12.26
C LEU A 319 7.22 -6.45 11.85
N THR A 320 6.92 -7.74 11.69
CA THR A 320 7.90 -8.74 11.27
C THR A 320 7.29 -9.64 10.21
N PRO A 321 7.46 -9.31 8.91
CA PRO A 321 7.05 -10.18 7.83
C PRO A 321 7.79 -11.52 7.93
N LEU A 322 7.06 -12.64 7.89
CA LEU A 322 7.70 -13.95 7.90
C LEU A 322 8.56 -14.16 6.65
N THR A 323 9.64 -14.91 6.83
CA THR A 323 10.52 -15.31 5.73
C THR A 323 10.41 -16.81 5.45
N TYR A 324 10.62 -17.21 4.20
CA TYR A 324 10.68 -18.62 3.82
C TYR A 324 11.82 -19.41 4.45
#